data_AF-A0A1X0RJX8-F1
#
_entry.id   AF-A0A1X0RJX8-F1
#
_cell.length_a   1.000
_cell.length_b   1.000
_cell.length_c   1.000
_cell.angle_alpha   90.00
_cell.angle_beta   90.00
_cell.angle_gamma   90.00
#
_symmetry.space_group_name_H-M   'P 1'
#
loop_
_entity.id
_entity.type
_entity.pdbx_description
1 polymer ?
#
loop_
_entity_poly.entity_id
_entity_poly.type
_entity_poly.pdbx_seq_one_letter_code
_entity_poly.pdbx_strand_id
1 'polypeptide(L)'
;MGFISMFEEDIKKSYQEYLDILREEAMLRRKKEMAMRSFAHNVTEWSHLKFFHPRNDAQNIQQYIHYKTEHLKELLSYQSLHRPLLKKMKKYDRWTEMTSMFGDEHY
;
A
#
# COMPACT_ATOMS: atom_id res chain seq x y z
N MET A 1 -7.72 17.65 51.21
CA MET A 1 -6.74 17.76 50.10
C MET A 1 -6.57 16.48 49.26
N GLY A 2 -7.23 15.34 49.55
CA GLY A 2 -6.95 14.08 48.84
C GLY A 2 -7.64 13.84 47.49
N PHE A 3 -8.72 14.56 47.15
CA PHE A 3 -9.46 14.33 45.89
C PHE A 3 -8.86 15.07 44.69
N ILE A 4 -8.33 16.29 44.89
CA ILE A 4 -7.71 17.06 43.81
C ILE A 4 -6.43 16.37 43.33
N SER A 5 -5.61 15.84 44.24
CA SER A 5 -4.40 15.09 43.89
C SER A 5 -4.68 13.81 43.09
N MET A 6 -5.80 13.13 43.38
CA MET A 6 -6.22 11.94 42.65
C MET A 6 -6.57 12.27 41.19
N PHE A 7 -7.35 13.34 40.96
CA PHE A 7 -7.67 13.77 39.60
C PHE A 7 -6.43 14.27 38.84
N GLU A 8 -5.49 14.94 39.51
CA GLU A 8 -4.22 15.34 38.89
C GLU A 8 -3.37 14.13 38.46
N GLU A 9 -3.35 13.05 39.24
CA GLU A 9 -2.70 11.79 38.88
C GLU A 9 -3.39 11.10 37.70
N ASP A 10 -4.72 11.04 37.70
CA ASP A 10 -5.51 10.46 36.59
C ASP A 10 -5.32 11.24 35.28
N ILE A 11 -5.25 12.58 35.34
CA ILE A 11 -4.97 13.43 34.18
C ILE A 11 -3.58 13.13 33.63
N LYS A 12 -2.56 13.05 34.49
CA LYS A 12 -1.18 12.73 34.07
C LYS A 12 -1.12 11.34 33.43
N LYS A 13 -1.78 10.37 34.04
CA LYS A 13 -1.81 8.98 33.54
C LYS A 13 -2.50 8.87 32.19
N SER A 14 -3.70 9.44 32.04
CA SER A 14 -4.44 9.42 30.77
C SER A 14 -3.70 10.16 29.66
N TYR A 15 -3.02 11.27 29.98
CA TYR A 15 -2.19 11.97 28.99
C TYR A 15 -0.96 11.14 28.58
N GLN A 16 -0.32 10.44 29.52
CA GLN A 16 0.80 9.55 29.21
C GLN A 16 0.35 8.38 28.34
N GLU A 17 -0.78 7.75 28.64
CA GLU A 17 -1.39 6.70 27.81
C GLU A 17 -1.65 7.20 26.39
N TYR A 18 -2.20 8.42 26.24
CA TYR A 18 -2.39 9.05 24.94
C TYR A 18 -1.07 9.24 24.17
N LEU A 19 -0.01 9.72 24.84
CA LEU A 19 1.30 9.87 24.20
C LEU A 19 1.89 8.54 23.72
N ASP A 20 1.67 7.46 24.48
CA ASP A 20 2.15 6.13 24.10
C ASP A 20 1.36 5.57 22.91
N ILE A 21 0.04 5.76 22.87
CA ILE A 21 -0.79 5.45 21.69
C ILE A 21 -0.27 6.20 20.45
N LEU A 22 0.04 7.50 20.56
CA LEU A 22 0.59 8.26 19.42
C LEU A 22 1.91 7.69 18.90
N ARG A 23 2.78 7.20 19.79
CA ARG A 23 4.03 6.53 19.41
C ARG A 23 3.75 5.22 18.69
N GLU A 24 2.82 4.43 19.20
CA GLU A 24 2.41 3.17 18.57
C GLU A 24 1.81 3.39 17.18
N GLU A 25 0.93 4.38 17.03
CA GLU A 25 0.38 4.78 15.73
C GLU A 25 1.48 5.16 14.73
N ALA A 26 2.49 5.93 15.17
CA ALA A 26 3.61 6.30 14.34
C ALA A 26 4.44 5.07 13.90
N MET A 27 4.67 4.12 14.81
CA MET A 27 5.36 2.87 14.51
C MET A 27 4.56 1.99 13.54
N LEU A 28 3.26 1.82 13.78
CA LEU A 28 2.36 1.06 12.91
C LEU A 28 2.28 1.67 11.51
N ARG A 29 2.23 3.02 11.42
CA ARG A 29 2.25 3.73 10.14
C ARG A 29 3.53 3.45 9.35
N ARG A 30 4.69 3.44 10.02
CA ARG A 30 5.98 3.08 9.38
C ARG A 30 6.01 1.63 8.92
N LYS A 31 5.57 0.69 9.78
CA LYS A 31 5.48 -0.74 9.43
C LYS A 31 4.57 -0.98 8.23
N LYS A 32 3.39 -0.34 8.22
CA LYS A 32 2.46 -0.38 7.09
C LYS A 32 3.11 0.10 5.80
N GLU A 33 3.79 1.25 5.84
CA GLU A 33 4.47 1.79 4.66
C GLU A 33 5.59 0.87 4.14
N MET A 34 6.36 0.25 5.03
CA MET A 34 7.39 -0.75 4.64
C MET A 34 6.76 -1.99 4.01
N ALA A 35 5.69 -2.53 4.59
CA ALA A 35 4.96 -3.68 4.06
C ALA A 35 4.39 -3.36 2.66
N MET A 36 3.81 -2.17 2.47
CA MET A 36 3.31 -1.74 1.18
C MET A 36 4.42 -1.63 0.12
N ARG A 37 5.61 -1.15 0.49
CA ARG A 37 6.76 -1.08 -0.42
C ARG A 37 7.27 -2.46 -0.80
N SER A 38 7.44 -3.34 0.18
CA SER A 38 7.90 -4.70 -0.04
C SER A 38 6.92 -5.48 -0.93
N PHE A 39 5.63 -5.37 -0.65
CA PHE A 39 4.59 -5.97 -1.50
C PHE A 39 4.64 -5.44 -2.93
N ALA A 40 4.69 -4.12 -3.11
CA ALA A 40 4.74 -3.51 -4.44
C ALA A 40 5.98 -3.96 -5.23
N HIS A 41 7.15 -3.98 -4.59
CA HIS A 41 8.38 -4.48 -5.19
C HIS A 41 8.26 -5.95 -5.60
N ASN A 42 7.84 -6.82 -4.68
CA ASN A 42 7.71 -8.25 -4.95
C ASN A 42 6.74 -8.53 -6.10
N VAL A 43 5.61 -7.82 -6.16
CA VAL A 43 4.65 -7.98 -7.26
C VAL A 43 5.24 -7.51 -8.59
N THR A 44 6.02 -6.43 -8.60
CA THR A 44 6.69 -5.96 -9.83
C THR A 44 7.76 -6.95 -10.30
N GLU A 45 8.64 -7.42 -9.41
CA GLU A 45 9.66 -8.42 -9.77
C GLU A 45 9.01 -9.71 -10.24
N TRP A 46 8.00 -10.20 -9.51
CA TRP A 46 7.23 -11.38 -9.90
C TRP A 46 6.58 -11.21 -11.27
N SER A 47 5.98 -10.05 -11.56
CA SER A 47 5.34 -9.81 -12.86
C SER A 47 6.36 -9.75 -14.00
N HIS A 48 7.54 -9.16 -13.77
CA HIS A 48 8.62 -9.11 -14.76
C HIS A 48 9.26 -10.47 -15.04
N LEU A 49 9.27 -11.37 -14.04
CA LEU A 49 9.74 -12.74 -14.21
C LEU A 49 8.70 -13.66 -14.87
N LYS A 50 7.42 -13.47 -14.52
CA LYS A 50 6.32 -14.33 -15.01
C LYS A 50 5.85 -13.96 -16.41
N PHE A 51 5.81 -12.67 -16.73
CA PHE A 51 5.33 -12.16 -18.00
C PHE A 51 6.49 -11.55 -18.78
N PHE A 52 6.48 -11.68 -20.11
CA PHE A 52 7.45 -10.98 -20.94
C PHE A 52 7.36 -9.47 -20.69
N HIS A 53 8.52 -8.82 -20.63
CA HIS A 53 8.59 -7.37 -20.51
C HIS A 53 7.85 -6.75 -21.70
N PRO A 54 6.89 -5.84 -21.46
CA PRO A 54 6.13 -5.28 -22.55
C PRO A 54 7.03 -4.44 -23.45
N ARG A 55 6.71 -4.44 -24.75
CA ARG A 55 7.29 -3.49 -25.70
C ARG A 55 6.65 -2.12 -25.46
N ASN A 56 7.30 -1.04 -25.91
CA ASN A 56 6.75 0.33 -25.91
C ASN A 56 5.61 0.47 -26.94
N ASP A 57 4.55 -0.32 -26.75
CA ASP A 57 3.33 -0.36 -27.54
C ASP A 57 2.14 -0.42 -26.58
N ALA A 58 1.13 0.40 -26.82
CA ALA A 58 0.01 0.58 -25.89
C ALA A 58 -0.77 -0.73 -25.68
N GLN A 59 -0.99 -1.50 -26.75
CA GLN A 59 -1.72 -2.77 -26.67
C GLN A 59 -0.92 -3.80 -25.87
N ASN A 60 0.39 -3.86 -26.07
CA ASN A 60 1.28 -4.77 -25.35
C ASN A 60 1.36 -4.44 -23.85
N ILE A 61 1.44 -3.16 -23.50
CA ILE A 61 1.43 -2.70 -22.10
C ILE A 61 0.08 -3.00 -21.44
N GLN A 62 -1.04 -2.76 -22.13
CA GLN A 62 -2.38 -3.08 -21.61
C GLN A 62 -2.54 -4.58 -21.35
N GLN A 63 -2.07 -5.43 -22.27
CA GLN A 63 -2.08 -6.88 -22.08
C GLN A 63 -1.25 -7.31 -20.88
N TYR A 64 -0.04 -6.77 -20.72
CA TYR A 64 0.81 -7.04 -19.55
C TYR A 64 0.12 -6.67 -18.24
N ILE A 65 -0.51 -5.49 -18.16
CA ILE A 65 -1.23 -5.04 -16.95
C ILE A 65 -2.45 -5.92 -16.66
N HIS A 66 -3.19 -6.29 -17.70
CA HIS A 66 -4.35 -7.18 -17.57
C HIS A 66 -3.94 -8.54 -16.99
N TYR A 67 -2.96 -9.21 -17.60
CA TYR A 67 -2.48 -10.51 -17.13
C TYR A 67 -1.89 -10.44 -15.71
N LYS A 68 -1.10 -9.40 -15.43
CA LYS A 68 -0.58 -9.13 -14.08
C LYS A 68 -1.71 -9.03 -13.06
N THR A 69 -2.77 -8.29 -13.39
CA THR A 69 -3.89 -8.04 -12.47
C THR A 69 -4.71 -9.29 -12.22
N GLU A 70 -5.06 -10.05 -13.27
CA GLU A 70 -5.85 -11.29 -13.12
C GLU A 70 -5.09 -12.34 -12.32
N HIS A 71 -3.82 -12.60 -12.64
CA HIS A 71 -3.02 -13.56 -11.88
C HIS A 71 -2.73 -13.10 -10.44
N LEU A 72 -2.66 -11.79 -10.19
CA LEU A 72 -2.52 -11.29 -8.83
C LEU A 72 -3.81 -11.51 -8.03
N LYS A 73 -4.99 -11.34 -8.64
CA LYS A 73 -6.27 -11.65 -8.00
C LYS A 73 -6.36 -13.13 -7.64
N GLU A 74 -5.95 -14.02 -8.54
CA GLU A 74 -5.87 -15.46 -8.27
C GLU A 74 -4.96 -15.77 -7.07
N LEU A 75 -3.73 -15.23 -7.08
CA LEU A 75 -2.74 -15.45 -6.02
C LEU A 75 -3.25 -14.99 -4.64
N LEU A 76 -4.02 -13.91 -4.61
CA LEU A 76 -4.57 -13.31 -3.38
C LEU A 76 -5.98 -13.81 -3.05
N SER A 77 -6.45 -14.87 -3.72
CA SER A 77 -7.77 -15.47 -3.49
C SER A 77 -8.91 -14.44 -3.59
N TYR A 78 -8.88 -13.60 -4.61
CA TYR A 78 -9.90 -12.58 -4.90
C TYR A 78 -10.19 -11.56 -3.79
N GLN A 79 -9.31 -11.39 -2.81
CA GLN A 79 -9.45 -10.30 -1.84
C GLN A 79 -9.28 -8.96 -2.55
N SER A 80 -10.17 -8.00 -2.24
CA SER A 80 -10.11 -6.67 -2.81
C SER A 80 -8.82 -5.97 -2.34
N LEU A 81 -7.95 -5.65 -3.30
CA LEU A 81 -6.72 -4.92 -3.03
C LEU A 81 -7.06 -3.50 -2.56
N HIS A 82 -6.52 -3.12 -1.41
CA HIS A 82 -6.75 -1.81 -0.82
C HIS A 82 -6.19 -0.68 -1.72
N ARG A 83 -6.98 0.37 -1.98
CA ARG A 83 -6.64 1.46 -2.93
C ARG A 83 -5.23 2.06 -2.78
N PRO A 84 -4.75 2.42 -1.56
CA PRO A 84 -3.37 2.84 -1.33
C PRO A 84 -2.29 1.87 -1.82
N LEU A 85 -2.53 0.56 -1.70
CA LEU A 85 -1.59 -0.47 -2.15
C LEU A 85 -1.51 -0.49 -3.68
N LEU A 86 -2.67 -0.43 -4.35
CA LEU A 86 -2.74 -0.30 -5.81
C LEU A 86 -1.99 0.95 -6.29
N LYS A 87 -2.24 2.11 -5.67
CA LYS A 87 -1.51 3.35 -5.99
C LYS A 87 0.01 3.20 -5.79
N LYS A 88 0.43 2.45 -4.77
CA LYS A 88 1.85 2.21 -4.50
C LYS A 88 2.48 1.33 -5.58
N MET A 89 1.80 0.24 -5.96
CA MET A 89 2.25 -0.66 -7.02
C MET A 89 2.44 0.06 -8.36
N LYS A 90 1.49 0.92 -8.74
CA LYS A 90 1.60 1.72 -9.97
C LYS A 90 2.89 2.55 -10.04
N LYS A 91 3.34 3.10 -8.90
CA LYS A 91 4.58 3.88 -8.82
C LYS A 91 5.86 3.05 -8.93
N TYR A 92 5.79 1.75 -8.64
CA TYR A 92 6.96 0.86 -8.68
C TYR A 92 7.11 0.16 -10.03
N ASP A 93 6.06 0.13 -10.85
CA ASP A 93 6.07 -0.48 -12.18
C ASP A 93 5.89 0.61 -13.25
N ARG A 94 6.99 0.95 -13.93
CA ARG A 94 7.03 1.97 -14.98
C ARG A 94 6.03 1.73 -16.10
N TRP A 95 5.71 0.47 -16.42
CA TRP A 95 4.73 0.12 -17.46
C TRP A 95 3.31 0.44 -17.02
N THR A 96 3.04 0.31 -15.72
CA THR A 96 1.75 0.68 -15.12
C THR A 96 1.62 2.20 -14.92
N GLU A 97 2.74 2.93 -14.85
CA GLU A 97 2.75 4.39 -14.90
C GLU A 97 2.53 4.92 -16.33
N MET A 98 3.09 4.26 -17.34
CA MET A 98 2.91 4.64 -18.74
C MET A 98 1.45 4.57 -19.20
N THR A 99 0.62 3.70 -18.64
CA THR A 99 -0.81 3.65 -19.00
C THR A 99 -1.57 4.93 -18.65
N SER A 100 -1.19 5.67 -17.60
CA SER A 100 -1.80 6.99 -17.37
C SER A 100 -1.39 8.04 -18.40
N MET A 101 -0.31 7.81 -19.16
CA MET A 101 0.08 8.65 -20.29
C MET A 101 -0.67 8.31 -21.58
N PHE A 102 -1.23 7.09 -21.69
CA PHE A 102 -1.90 6.59 -22.89
C PHE A 102 -3.43 6.56 -22.79
N GLY A 103 -4.02 6.83 -21.63
CA GLY A 103 -5.47 6.99 -21.47
C GLY A 103 -5.96 6.61 -20.08
N ASP A 104 -6.36 7.62 -19.31
CA ASP A 104 -7.37 7.47 -18.27
C ASP A 104 -8.70 7.14 -18.95
N GLU A 105 -8.99 5.85 -19.14
CA GLU A 105 -10.36 5.40 -19.36
C GLU A 105 -10.63 4.18 -18.49
N HIS A 106 -11.52 4.40 -17.51
CA HIS A 106 -12.23 3.42 -16.69
C HIS A 106 -11.50 2.78 -15.51
N TYR A 107 -11.62 3.45 -14.36
CA TYR A 107 -11.85 2.81 -13.05
C TYR A 107 -13.34 2.78 -12.73
#